data_AF-A0AAE8ZZF0-F1
#
_entry.id   AF-A0AAE8ZZF0-F1
#
_cell.length_a   1.000
_cell.length_b   1.000
_cell.length_c   1.000
_cell.angle_alpha   90.00
_cell.angle_beta   90.00
_cell.angle_gamma   90.00
#
_symmetry.space_group_name_H-M   'P 1'
#
loop_
_entity.id
_entity.type
_entity.pdbx_description
1 polymer ?
#
loop_
_entity_poly.entity_id
_entity_poly.type
_entity_poly.pdbx_seq_one_letter_code
_entity_poly.pdbx_strand_id
1 'polypeptide(L)'
;MHCLRPVLQLVLLFLFLTPSPIKANDLDESVLSDVHRILQKRSILDNVALDDPRAPCRNGGIFAGGICHCIKGQTGDHCEHFECVKGLSVGFRFDPESLLFNEPCICEQGWKGEMCDYQPAEKCGNKGEWKKDRCECVGSYFGSECQYTSKCVEGFLRNGRCICDVGFEGDYCDKIICVYGTPDLKNRTLSCDCPEKFAGRRCEKCKKHGPLLEPFPHCELDPSKKKHIEKAAEHRAKVKRGIRRRIQIICICVVALSVVAFFVCVGRCVHKNAITAKNLRNREDTAERHRLLTNHVRLQKL
;
A
#
# COMPACT_ATOMS: atom_id res chain seq x y z
N MET A 1 39.64 -26.84 -20.34
CA MET A 1 40.12 -25.68 -19.54
C MET A 1 39.25 -24.47 -19.83
N HIS A 2 38.85 -23.80 -18.75
CA HIS A 2 38.31 -22.43 -18.65
C HIS A 2 37.01 -22.08 -19.40
N CYS A 3 35.86 -22.17 -18.70
CA CYS A 3 34.72 -21.25 -18.86
C CYS A 3 33.60 -21.44 -17.80
N LEU A 4 33.94 -21.70 -16.53
CA LEU A 4 32.91 -21.87 -15.48
C LEU A 4 33.37 -21.46 -14.07
N ARG A 5 34.23 -20.43 -13.98
CA ARG A 5 34.79 -19.94 -12.71
C ARG A 5 34.40 -18.51 -12.25
N PRO A 6 33.55 -17.70 -12.93
CA PRO A 6 33.17 -16.38 -12.40
C PRO A 6 31.83 -16.34 -11.67
N VAL A 7 31.04 -17.42 -11.64
CA VAL A 7 29.68 -17.42 -11.05
C VAL A 7 29.71 -17.67 -9.53
N LEU A 8 30.81 -18.20 -8.99
CA LEU A 8 30.93 -18.55 -7.57
C LEU A 8 31.44 -17.39 -6.68
N GLN A 9 31.88 -16.27 -7.27
CA GLN A 9 32.39 -15.10 -6.53
C GLN A 9 31.34 -13.99 -6.31
N LEU A 10 30.15 -14.08 -6.91
CA LEU A 10 29.06 -13.12 -6.68
C LEU A 10 28.09 -13.52 -5.56
N VAL A 11 28.17 -14.75 -5.03
CA VAL A 11 27.26 -15.26 -3.99
C VAL A 11 27.80 -15.06 -2.57
N LEU A 12 29.09 -14.73 -2.43
CA LEU A 12 29.76 -14.51 -1.13
C LEU A 12 29.80 -13.04 -0.67
N LEU A 13 29.28 -12.11 -1.49
CA LEU A 13 29.28 -10.67 -1.21
C LEU A 13 27.93 -10.13 -0.68
N PHE A 14 26.94 -11.00 -0.47
CA PHE A 14 25.60 -10.64 0.02
C PHE A 14 25.26 -11.17 1.44
N LEU A 15 26.24 -11.69 2.18
CA LEU A 15 26.03 -12.26 3.54
C LEU A 15 26.65 -11.43 4.69
N PHE A 16 27.02 -10.17 4.46
CA PHE A 16 27.53 -9.28 5.51
C PHE A 16 26.80 -7.93 5.54
N LEU A 17 25.52 -7.94 5.91
CA LEU A 17 24.81 -6.75 6.38
C LEU A 17 23.81 -7.16 7.49
N THR A 18 24.31 -7.28 8.72
CA THR A 18 23.49 -7.30 9.94
C THR A 18 23.89 -6.12 10.81
N PRO A 19 22.98 -5.20 11.18
CA PRO A 19 23.22 -4.28 12.28
C PRO A 19 22.87 -4.97 13.61
N SER A 20 23.76 -4.77 14.57
CA SER A 20 23.74 -5.26 15.96
C SER A 20 22.53 -4.79 16.78
N PRO A 21 22.21 -5.49 17.89
CA PRO A 21 21.08 -5.20 18.76
C PRO A 21 21.35 -3.95 19.63
N ILE A 22 20.36 -3.07 19.71
CA ILE A 22 20.36 -1.92 20.61
C ILE A 22 20.05 -2.41 22.02
N LYS A 23 20.99 -2.17 22.95
CA LYS A 23 20.78 -2.33 24.39
C LYS A 23 19.83 -1.25 24.88
N ALA A 24 18.75 -1.67 25.53
CA ALA A 24 17.96 -0.81 26.39
C ALA A 24 18.69 -0.63 27.74
N ASN A 25 18.80 0.60 28.21
CA ASN A 25 18.70 0.95 29.62
C ASN A 25 18.58 2.47 29.81
N ASP A 26 17.84 2.81 30.87
CA ASP A 26 17.71 4.09 31.57
C ASP A 26 17.01 5.24 30.84
N LEU A 27 15.71 5.41 31.12
CA LEU A 27 15.03 6.70 30.99
C LEU A 27 14.15 6.99 32.21
N ASP A 28 14.87 7.48 33.22
CA ASP A 28 14.65 8.66 34.07
C ASP A 28 13.30 9.40 34.09
N GLU A 29 13.05 9.99 35.25
CA GLU A 29 11.85 10.65 35.81
C GLU A 29 11.17 11.75 34.95
N SER A 30 11.69 12.09 33.77
CA SER A 30 11.07 13.07 32.86
C SER A 30 9.86 12.50 32.10
N VAL A 31 9.77 11.17 31.96
CA VAL A 31 8.69 10.50 31.24
C VAL A 31 7.36 10.64 31.97
N LEU A 32 7.34 10.71 33.31
CA LEU A 32 6.10 10.80 34.08
C LEU A 32 5.37 12.15 33.90
N SER A 33 6.13 13.22 33.71
CA SER A 33 5.62 14.56 33.36
C SER A 33 5.08 14.62 31.93
N ASP A 34 5.79 14.00 30.98
CA ASP A 34 5.36 13.92 29.58
C ASP A 34 4.17 12.97 29.38
N VAL A 35 4.08 11.86 30.12
CA VAL A 35 2.93 10.97 30.13
C VAL A 35 1.68 11.71 30.59
N HIS A 36 1.76 12.54 31.64
CA HIS A 36 0.62 13.34 32.10
C HIS A 36 0.17 14.37 31.04
N ARG A 37 1.10 14.94 30.27
CA ARG A 37 0.83 15.87 29.16
C ARG A 37 0.32 15.17 27.89
N ILE A 38 0.73 13.92 27.65
CA ILE A 38 0.28 13.08 26.52
C ILE A 38 -1.12 12.53 26.80
N LEU A 39 -1.42 12.13 28.05
CA LEU A 39 -2.74 11.63 28.47
C LEU A 39 -3.84 12.70 28.36
N GLN A 40 -3.52 13.98 28.55
CA GLN A 40 -4.49 15.08 28.35
C GLN A 40 -4.80 15.39 26.87
N LYS A 41 -4.03 14.86 25.92
CA LYS A 41 -4.15 15.17 24.49
C LYS A 41 -4.70 14.02 23.63
N ARG A 42 -4.81 12.81 24.18
CA ARG A 42 -5.39 11.68 23.46
C ARG A 42 -6.90 11.71 23.63
N SER A 43 -7.62 11.92 22.54
CA SER A 43 -9.07 11.84 22.60
C SER A 43 -9.50 10.39 22.88
N ILE A 44 -10.74 10.19 23.33
CA ILE A 44 -11.32 8.85 23.51
C ILE A 44 -11.11 7.99 22.24
N LEU A 45 -11.21 8.63 21.08
CA LEU A 45 -10.98 8.03 19.77
C LEU A 45 -9.55 7.48 19.59
N ASP A 46 -8.53 8.23 20.02
CA ASP A 46 -7.14 7.82 19.90
C ASP A 46 -6.83 6.61 20.81
N ASN A 47 -7.46 6.54 21.99
CA ASN A 47 -7.28 5.43 22.93
C ASN A 47 -7.97 4.14 22.44
N VAL A 48 -9.13 4.27 21.80
CA VAL A 48 -9.88 3.14 21.20
C VAL A 48 -9.18 2.61 19.94
N ALA A 49 -8.64 3.49 19.10
CA ALA A 49 -7.90 3.09 17.91
C ALA A 49 -6.60 2.31 18.22
N LEU A 50 -6.05 2.48 19.42
CA LEU A 50 -4.86 1.79 19.92
C LEU A 50 -5.19 0.64 20.87
N ASP A 51 -6.47 0.32 21.06
CA ASP A 51 -6.90 -0.66 22.04
C ASP A 51 -6.61 -2.09 21.53
N ASP A 52 -5.67 -2.79 22.18
CA ASP A 52 -5.37 -4.18 21.84
C ASP A 52 -6.43 -5.09 22.46
N PRO A 53 -7.21 -5.86 21.67
CA PRO A 53 -8.21 -6.78 22.20
C PRO A 53 -7.64 -7.84 23.16
N ARG A 54 -6.32 -8.04 23.18
CA ARG A 54 -5.60 -8.97 24.06
C ARG A 54 -5.00 -8.31 25.30
N ALA A 55 -5.04 -6.98 25.42
CA ALA A 55 -4.57 -6.30 26.61
C ALA A 55 -5.51 -6.58 27.81
N PRO A 56 -4.96 -6.72 29.03
CA PRO A 56 -5.76 -6.91 30.24
C PRO A 56 -6.61 -5.68 30.60
N CYS A 57 -6.22 -4.49 30.13
CA CYS A 57 -6.99 -3.25 30.26
C CYS A 57 -7.28 -2.66 28.89
N ARG A 58 -8.46 -2.08 28.74
CA ARG A 58 -8.95 -1.40 27.55
C ARG A 58 -8.71 0.10 27.61
N ASN A 59 -8.94 0.79 26.49
CA ASN A 59 -8.99 2.25 26.38
C ASN A 59 -7.77 2.98 26.97
N GLY A 60 -6.58 2.38 26.87
CA GLY A 60 -5.35 2.96 27.42
C GLY A 60 -5.22 2.89 28.95
N GLY A 61 -6.01 2.04 29.62
CA GLY A 61 -5.87 1.75 31.04
C GLY A 61 -4.53 1.09 31.39
N ILE A 62 -4.06 1.33 32.62
CA ILE A 62 -2.77 0.84 33.11
C ILE A 62 -2.98 -0.41 33.97
N PHE A 63 -2.40 -1.54 33.57
CA PHE A 63 -2.47 -2.76 34.37
C PHE A 63 -1.36 -2.78 35.43
N ALA A 64 -1.73 -2.71 36.71
CA ALA A 64 -0.79 -2.78 37.82
C ALA A 64 -1.41 -3.51 39.01
N GLY A 65 -0.62 -4.34 39.70
CA GLY A 65 -1.10 -5.05 40.90
C GLY A 65 -2.27 -6.01 40.66
N GLY A 66 -2.48 -6.49 39.43
CA GLY A 66 -3.59 -7.38 39.08
C GLY A 66 -4.92 -6.67 38.81
N ILE A 67 -4.94 -5.34 38.81
CA ILE A 67 -6.12 -4.51 38.54
C ILE A 67 -5.84 -3.50 37.42
N CYS A 68 -6.89 -3.05 36.75
CA CYS A 68 -6.80 -1.97 35.77
C CYS A 68 -7.03 -0.61 36.42
N HIS A 69 -6.07 0.30 36.24
CA HIS A 69 -6.21 1.70 36.60
C HIS A 69 -6.66 2.48 35.37
N CYS A 70 -7.93 2.85 35.37
CA CYS A 70 -8.54 3.56 34.25
C CYS A 70 -8.09 5.02 34.22
N ILE A 71 -7.91 5.53 33.00
CA ILE A 71 -7.66 6.96 32.79
C ILE A 71 -8.99 7.73 32.94
N LYS A 72 -8.92 9.06 32.98
CA LYS A 72 -10.10 9.88 33.27
C LYS A 72 -11.17 9.69 32.18
N GLY A 73 -12.39 9.36 32.61
CA GLY A 73 -13.54 9.14 31.74
C GLY A 73 -13.81 7.68 31.41
N GLN A 74 -12.94 6.74 31.80
CA GLN A 74 -13.18 5.30 31.67
C GLN A 74 -13.42 4.65 33.02
N THR A 75 -14.16 3.54 33.00
CA THR A 75 -14.55 2.78 34.19
C THR A 75 -14.73 1.30 33.83
N GLY A 76 -15.07 0.48 34.82
CA GLY A 76 -15.12 -0.98 34.70
C GLY A 76 -13.82 -1.67 35.10
N ASP A 77 -13.89 -2.98 35.34
CA ASP A 77 -12.78 -3.78 35.86
C ASP A 77 -11.61 -3.87 34.86
N HIS A 78 -11.90 -3.68 33.58
CA HIS A 78 -10.94 -3.65 32.48
C HIS A 78 -10.95 -2.30 31.75
N CYS A 79 -11.50 -1.23 32.33
CA CYS A 79 -11.61 0.09 31.69
C CYS A 79 -12.39 0.10 30.36
N GLU A 80 -13.31 -0.84 30.21
CA GLU A 80 -14.13 -1.07 29.01
C GLU A 80 -15.40 -0.21 28.96
N HIS A 81 -15.74 0.47 30.05
CA HIS A 81 -16.89 1.36 30.17
C HIS A 81 -16.48 2.82 30.23
N PHE A 82 -17.46 3.71 30.05
CA PHE A 82 -17.30 5.17 30.07
C PHE A 82 -18.10 5.78 31.22
N GLU A 83 -17.51 6.77 31.88
CA GLU A 83 -18.12 7.49 33.00
C GLU A 83 -19.10 8.58 32.51
N CYS A 84 -20.24 8.15 31.99
CA CYS A 84 -21.28 9.06 31.51
C CYS A 84 -21.97 9.77 32.68
N VAL A 85 -21.98 11.11 32.69
CA VAL A 85 -22.57 11.88 33.80
C VAL A 85 -24.10 11.79 33.78
N LYS A 86 -24.70 11.98 32.59
CA LYS A 86 -26.15 11.93 32.35
C LYS A 86 -26.48 11.16 31.08
N GLY A 87 -26.15 9.88 31.11
CA GLY A 87 -26.37 8.99 29.98
C GLY A 87 -26.01 7.55 30.28
N LEU A 88 -26.17 6.72 29.26
CA LEU A 88 -25.84 5.30 29.30
C LEU A 88 -24.50 5.08 28.62
N SER A 89 -23.60 4.35 29.29
CA SER A 89 -22.35 3.94 28.67
C SER A 89 -22.60 2.92 27.57
N VAL A 90 -22.02 3.14 26.39
CA VAL A 90 -22.00 2.17 25.28
C VAL A 90 -21.01 1.03 25.57
N GLY A 91 -20.00 1.31 26.39
CA GLY A 91 -18.98 0.36 26.83
C GLY A 91 -18.23 -0.28 25.67
N PHE A 92 -18.00 -1.59 25.77
CA PHE A 92 -17.25 -2.37 24.78
C PHE A 92 -17.83 -2.38 23.36
N ARG A 93 -19.07 -1.89 23.16
CA ARG A 93 -19.69 -1.77 21.84
C ARG A 93 -19.34 -0.46 21.14
N PHE A 94 -18.64 0.44 21.81
CA PHE A 94 -18.23 1.70 21.23
C PHE A 94 -17.35 1.43 20.02
N ASP A 95 -17.81 1.90 18.87
CA ASP A 95 -17.12 1.79 17.61
C ASP A 95 -17.39 3.10 16.86
N PRO A 96 -16.37 3.94 16.64
CA PRO A 96 -16.55 5.22 15.96
C PRO A 96 -17.06 5.09 14.52
N GLU A 97 -16.93 3.91 13.90
CA GLU A 97 -17.48 3.63 12.57
C GLU A 97 -18.93 3.13 12.60
N SER A 98 -19.45 2.80 13.78
CA SER A 98 -20.81 2.27 13.94
C SER A 98 -21.84 3.36 13.77
N LEU A 99 -22.86 3.11 12.95
CA LEU A 99 -24.00 4.04 12.79
C LEU A 99 -24.79 4.28 14.09
N LEU A 100 -24.69 3.38 15.07
CA LEU A 100 -25.50 3.41 16.30
C LEU A 100 -24.66 3.60 17.57
N PHE A 101 -23.38 3.21 17.54
CA PHE A 101 -22.51 3.15 18.71
C PHE A 101 -21.21 3.96 18.52
N ASN A 102 -21.28 5.03 17.73
CA ASN A 102 -20.18 5.95 17.46
C ASN A 102 -19.94 7.03 18.52
N GLU A 103 -20.76 7.07 19.58
CA GLU A 103 -20.55 7.92 20.75
C GLU A 103 -20.34 7.03 21.99
N PRO A 104 -19.41 7.37 22.91
CA PRO A 104 -19.11 6.54 24.08
C PRO A 104 -20.25 6.51 25.09
N CYS A 105 -21.09 7.54 25.07
CA CYS A 105 -22.27 7.69 25.91
C CYS A 105 -23.50 8.03 25.06
N ILE A 106 -24.64 7.42 25.38
CA ILE A 106 -25.96 7.81 24.87
C ILE A 106 -26.57 8.77 25.89
N CYS A 107 -26.64 10.06 25.55
CA CYS A 107 -27.08 11.09 26.49
C CYS A 107 -28.59 11.13 26.73
N GLU A 108 -28.96 11.45 27.96
CA GLU A 108 -30.33 11.80 28.32
C GLU A 108 -30.79 13.08 27.60
N GLN A 109 -32.11 13.27 27.53
CA GLN A 109 -32.69 14.42 26.84
C GLN A 109 -32.15 15.75 27.40
N GLY A 110 -31.59 16.57 26.51
CA GLY A 110 -31.02 17.88 26.85
C GLY A 110 -29.55 17.85 27.26
N TRP A 111 -28.95 16.69 27.53
CA TRP A 111 -27.53 16.58 27.83
C TRP A 111 -26.72 16.34 26.55
N LYS A 112 -25.50 16.88 26.50
CA LYS A 112 -24.57 16.82 25.37
C LYS A 112 -23.14 16.63 25.86
N GLY A 113 -22.22 16.42 24.90
CA GLY A 113 -20.83 16.10 25.14
C GLY A 113 -20.56 14.61 25.05
N GLU A 114 -19.31 14.23 24.80
CA GLU A 114 -18.90 12.82 24.72
C GLU A 114 -19.26 12.06 26.00
N MET A 115 -19.21 12.74 27.15
CA MET A 115 -19.50 12.16 28.47
C MET A 115 -20.86 12.60 29.04
N CYS A 116 -21.71 13.24 28.21
CA CYS A 116 -23.01 13.79 28.62
C CYS A 116 -22.92 14.71 29.84
N ASP A 117 -21.91 15.58 29.86
CA ASP A 117 -21.46 16.34 31.03
C ASP A 117 -21.91 17.80 31.03
N TYR A 118 -22.59 18.26 29.97
CA TYR A 118 -23.12 19.62 29.92
C TYR A 118 -24.51 19.70 29.28
N GLN A 119 -25.30 20.69 29.71
CA GLN A 119 -26.62 20.98 29.15
C GLN A 119 -26.57 22.29 28.34
N PRO A 120 -26.66 22.23 26.99
CA PRO A 120 -26.61 23.43 26.16
C PRO A 120 -27.74 24.39 26.50
N ALA A 121 -27.40 25.66 26.64
CA ALA A 121 -28.36 26.74 26.79
C ALA A 121 -28.43 27.59 25.51
N GLU A 122 -29.64 27.87 25.05
CA GLU A 122 -29.88 28.72 23.87
C GLU A 122 -29.26 30.11 24.03
N LYS A 123 -29.37 30.70 25.23
CA LYS A 123 -28.74 31.99 25.59
C LYS A 123 -27.21 31.98 25.55
N CYS A 124 -26.61 30.79 25.55
CA CYS A 124 -25.17 30.58 25.41
C CYS A 124 -24.81 30.04 24.02
N GLY A 125 -25.64 30.36 23.01
CA GLY A 125 -25.43 29.93 21.62
C GLY A 125 -25.42 28.41 21.45
N ASN A 126 -26.01 27.66 22.38
CA ASN A 126 -25.92 26.20 22.48
C ASN A 126 -24.46 25.65 22.59
N LYS A 127 -23.51 26.50 23.01
CA LYS A 127 -22.07 26.22 23.12
C LYS A 127 -21.56 26.29 24.56
N GLY A 128 -22.49 26.37 25.51
CA GLY A 128 -22.22 26.49 26.93
C GLY A 128 -23.45 26.25 27.76
N GLU A 129 -23.24 26.22 29.07
CA GLU A 129 -24.29 26.09 30.07
C GLU A 129 -24.60 27.45 30.70
N TRP A 130 -25.86 27.66 31.07
CA TRP A 130 -26.26 28.85 31.82
C TRP A 130 -26.14 28.57 33.32
N LYS A 131 -25.14 29.17 33.98
CA LYS A 131 -24.83 28.96 35.40
C LYS A 131 -24.52 30.30 36.08
N LYS A 132 -25.12 30.55 37.25
CA LYS A 132 -24.86 31.76 38.06
C LYS A 132 -24.96 33.07 37.26
N ASP A 133 -26.03 33.21 36.48
CA ASP A 133 -26.31 34.38 35.62
C ASP A 133 -25.24 34.70 34.56
N ARG A 134 -24.47 33.69 34.13
CA ARG A 134 -23.51 33.80 33.05
C ARG A 134 -23.42 32.51 32.24
N CYS A 135 -22.87 32.60 31.05
CA CYS A 135 -22.49 31.43 30.28
C CYS A 135 -21.16 30.84 30.76
N GLU A 136 -21.15 29.52 30.98
CA GLU A 136 -19.95 28.70 31.11
C GLU A 136 -19.75 27.94 29.79
N CYS A 137 -18.83 28.44 28.98
CA CYS A 137 -18.60 27.93 27.62
C CYS A 137 -17.83 26.60 27.63
N VAL A 138 -18.21 25.71 26.71
CA VAL A 138 -17.59 24.39 26.56
C VAL A 138 -16.45 24.46 25.55
N GLY A 139 -15.42 23.64 25.75
CA GLY A 139 -14.32 23.50 24.80
C GLY A 139 -13.53 24.80 24.59
N SER A 140 -13.37 25.21 23.33
CA SER A 140 -12.65 26.43 22.96
C SER A 140 -13.57 27.62 22.68
N TYR A 141 -14.85 27.53 23.07
CA TYR A 141 -15.77 28.65 22.95
C TYR A 141 -15.58 29.67 24.08
N PHE A 142 -15.82 30.94 23.78
CA PHE A 142 -15.75 32.03 24.74
C PHE A 142 -16.65 33.22 24.35
N GLY A 143 -16.75 34.19 25.25
CA GLY A 143 -17.65 35.34 25.14
C GLY A 143 -18.82 35.25 26.11
N SER A 144 -19.58 36.34 26.24
CA SER A 144 -20.74 36.40 27.14
C SER A 144 -21.83 35.40 26.78
N GLU A 145 -21.91 35.00 25.52
CA GLU A 145 -22.90 34.07 24.96
C GLU A 145 -22.21 32.89 24.24
N CYS A 146 -20.92 32.64 24.53
CA CYS A 146 -20.12 31.59 23.87
C CYS A 146 -20.09 31.69 22.33
N GLN A 147 -20.19 32.92 21.82
CA GLN A 147 -20.33 33.22 20.40
C GLN A 147 -19.01 33.23 19.62
N TYR A 148 -17.87 33.10 20.32
CA TYR A 148 -16.54 33.12 19.74
C TYR A 148 -15.80 31.80 20.00
N THR A 149 -14.82 31.51 19.16
CA THR A 149 -13.89 30.37 19.27
C THR A 149 -12.45 30.86 19.32
N SER A 150 -11.60 30.21 20.12
CA SER A 150 -10.17 30.50 20.20
C SER A 150 -9.30 29.60 19.30
N LYS A 151 -9.90 28.63 18.60
CA LYS A 151 -9.18 27.60 17.83
C LYS A 151 -9.84 27.37 16.48
N CYS A 152 -9.04 27.18 15.44
CA CYS A 152 -9.47 26.67 14.14
C CYS A 152 -8.55 25.51 13.74
N VAL A 153 -9.10 24.50 13.05
CA VAL A 153 -8.37 23.33 12.57
C VAL A 153 -7.94 23.55 11.12
N GLU A 154 -8.87 23.58 10.15
CA GLU A 154 -8.60 23.85 8.73
C GLU A 154 -9.19 25.20 8.32
N GLY A 155 -8.49 26.27 8.70
CA GLY A 155 -8.88 27.65 8.39
C GLY A 155 -8.13 28.65 9.26
N PHE A 156 -8.58 29.89 9.26
CA PHE A 156 -7.96 30.96 10.04
C PHE A 156 -8.95 31.70 10.93
N LEU A 157 -8.46 32.14 12.09
CA LEU A 157 -9.27 32.85 13.07
C LEU A 157 -9.37 34.34 12.71
N ARG A 158 -10.60 34.86 12.61
CA ARG A 158 -10.87 36.28 12.39
C ARG A 158 -12.02 36.73 13.29
N ASN A 159 -11.78 37.76 14.10
CA ASN A 159 -12.77 38.33 15.04
C ASN A 159 -13.44 37.27 15.94
N GLY A 160 -12.65 36.33 16.45
CA GLY A 160 -13.15 35.25 17.31
C GLY A 160 -14.02 34.22 16.58
N ARG A 161 -14.00 34.14 15.25
CA ARG A 161 -14.68 33.11 14.47
C ARG A 161 -13.75 32.49 13.45
N CYS A 162 -13.93 31.22 13.16
CA CYS A 162 -13.15 30.56 12.12
C CYS A 162 -13.70 30.88 10.74
N ILE A 163 -12.81 31.22 9.81
CA ILE A 163 -13.07 31.26 8.39
C ILE A 163 -12.46 29.99 7.81
N CYS A 164 -13.32 29.05 7.43
CA CYS A 164 -12.89 27.73 6.99
C CYS A 164 -12.26 27.77 5.60
N ASP A 165 -11.25 26.92 5.41
CA ASP A 165 -10.68 26.65 4.11
C ASP A 165 -11.71 25.93 3.22
N VAL A 166 -11.51 26.01 1.90
CA VAL A 166 -12.47 25.47 0.93
C VAL A 166 -12.67 23.97 1.16
N GLY A 167 -13.92 23.60 1.44
CA GLY A 167 -14.30 22.22 1.66
C GLY A 167 -14.16 21.73 3.10
N PHE A 168 -14.05 22.65 4.05
CA PHE A 168 -14.23 22.39 5.48
C PHE A 168 -15.38 23.24 6.04
N GLU A 169 -16.03 22.73 7.07
CA GLU A 169 -17.12 23.37 7.79
C GLU A 169 -17.06 23.09 9.30
N GLY A 170 -18.03 23.65 10.01
CA GLY A 170 -18.10 23.61 11.47
C GLY A 170 -17.48 24.85 12.11
N ASP A 171 -17.77 25.06 13.39
CA ASP A 171 -17.29 26.24 14.12
C ASP A 171 -15.78 26.27 14.28
N TYR A 172 -15.15 25.08 14.29
CA TYR A 172 -13.70 24.90 14.35
C TYR A 172 -13.08 24.55 12.99
N CYS A 173 -13.86 24.48 11.91
CA CYS A 173 -13.41 24.03 10.59
C CYS A 173 -12.73 22.64 10.65
N ASP A 174 -13.33 21.74 11.41
CA ASP A 174 -12.83 20.40 11.70
C ASP A 174 -13.60 19.30 10.95
N LYS A 175 -14.62 19.67 10.17
CA LYS A 175 -15.43 18.73 9.39
C LYS A 175 -15.18 18.92 7.90
N ILE A 176 -14.69 17.89 7.22
CA ILE A 176 -14.51 17.93 5.77
C ILE A 176 -15.85 17.76 5.03
N ILE A 177 -16.04 18.54 3.97
CA ILE A 177 -17.14 18.39 3.04
C ILE A 177 -16.70 17.53 1.86
N CYS A 178 -17.10 16.26 1.87
CA CYS A 178 -16.87 15.33 0.77
C CYS A 178 -17.81 15.62 -0.41
N VAL A 179 -17.26 15.67 -1.63
CA VAL A 179 -18.07 15.89 -2.84
C VAL A 179 -18.72 14.59 -3.29
N TYR A 180 -17.92 13.52 -3.42
CA TYR A 180 -18.38 12.18 -3.80
C TYR A 180 -17.76 11.14 -2.86
N GLY A 181 -18.29 11.00 -1.66
CA GLY A 181 -17.79 10.07 -0.65
C GLY A 181 -18.36 10.39 0.73
N THR A 182 -17.82 9.73 1.74
CA THR A 182 -18.18 9.96 3.15
C THR A 182 -16.96 10.40 3.93
N PRO A 183 -17.11 11.23 4.98
CA PRO A 183 -15.99 11.56 5.86
C PRO A 183 -15.39 10.31 6.50
N ASP A 184 -14.07 10.23 6.50
CA ASP A 184 -13.31 9.18 7.19
C ASP A 184 -13.32 9.46 8.70
N LEU A 185 -14.06 8.62 9.42
CA LEU A 185 -14.24 8.74 10.87
C LEU A 185 -12.98 8.36 11.66
N LYS A 186 -12.03 7.60 11.07
CA LYS A 186 -10.76 7.24 11.72
C LYS A 186 -9.83 8.43 11.79
N ASN A 187 -9.84 9.27 10.76
CA ASN A 187 -8.94 10.40 10.63
C ASN A 187 -9.60 11.72 11.03
N ARG A 188 -10.41 11.70 12.10
CA ARG A 188 -11.09 12.89 12.67
C ARG A 188 -11.90 13.69 11.65
N THR A 189 -12.46 13.02 10.64
CA THR A 189 -13.21 13.67 9.56
C THR A 189 -12.41 14.73 8.79
N LEU A 190 -11.08 14.59 8.69
CA LEU A 190 -10.20 15.47 7.91
C LEU A 190 -9.88 14.92 6.51
N SER A 191 -10.39 13.73 6.18
CA SER A 191 -10.30 13.10 4.87
C SER A 191 -11.62 12.45 4.49
N CYS A 192 -11.79 12.15 3.21
CA CYS A 192 -12.97 11.44 2.69
C CYS A 192 -12.61 10.05 2.19
N ASP A 193 -13.46 9.09 2.49
CA ASP A 193 -13.47 7.77 1.86
C ASP A 193 -14.11 7.87 0.48
N CYS A 194 -13.27 7.76 -0.55
CA CYS A 194 -13.69 7.92 -1.94
C CYS A 194 -14.07 6.58 -2.58
N PRO A 195 -15.23 6.51 -3.29
CA PRO A 195 -15.55 5.39 -4.15
C PRO A 195 -14.51 5.18 -5.26
N GLU A 196 -14.46 3.99 -5.85
CA GLU A 196 -13.39 3.59 -6.79
C GLU A 196 -13.15 4.54 -7.97
N LYS A 197 -14.17 5.30 -8.42
CA LYS A 197 -14.07 6.23 -9.55
C LYS A 197 -13.47 7.58 -9.17
N PHE A 198 -13.51 7.95 -7.89
CA PHE A 198 -13.15 9.27 -7.39
C PHE A 198 -11.87 9.23 -6.55
N ALA A 199 -11.20 10.37 -6.46
CA ALA A 199 -9.98 10.59 -5.70
C ALA A 199 -9.85 12.07 -5.33
N GLY A 200 -8.85 12.41 -4.54
CA GLY A 200 -8.68 13.74 -3.94
C GLY A 200 -9.08 13.73 -2.47
N ARG A 201 -8.71 14.79 -1.74
CA ARG A 201 -8.97 14.86 -0.29
C ARG A 201 -10.47 14.84 0.01
N ARG A 202 -11.28 15.40 -0.90
CA ARG A 202 -12.74 15.52 -0.85
C ARG A 202 -13.43 14.70 -1.94
N CYS A 203 -12.72 13.76 -2.56
CA CYS A 203 -13.22 12.99 -3.71
C CYS A 203 -13.65 13.89 -4.89
N GLU A 204 -12.96 15.01 -5.07
CA GLU A 204 -13.28 16.07 -6.02
C GLU A 204 -12.60 15.89 -7.39
N LYS A 205 -11.98 14.73 -7.63
CA LYS A 205 -11.25 14.40 -8.85
C LYS A 205 -11.57 12.98 -9.30
N CYS A 206 -11.42 12.72 -10.59
CA CYS A 206 -11.44 11.34 -11.08
C CYS A 206 -10.17 10.61 -10.64
N LYS A 207 -10.29 9.35 -10.20
CA LYS A 207 -9.15 8.51 -9.80
C LYS A 207 -8.24 8.17 -10.97
N LYS A 208 -8.82 8.03 -12.17
CA LYS A 208 -8.09 7.78 -13.42
C LYS A 208 -8.12 9.03 -14.27
N HIS A 209 -7.07 9.21 -15.07
CA HIS A 209 -6.97 10.28 -16.06
C HIS A 209 -6.71 9.67 -17.43
N GLY A 210 -7.35 10.21 -18.47
CA GLY A 210 -7.08 9.82 -19.84
C GLY A 210 -7.92 10.61 -20.85
N PRO A 211 -7.48 10.71 -22.12
CA PRO A 211 -8.17 11.50 -23.16
C PRO A 211 -9.54 10.92 -23.57
N LEU A 212 -9.85 9.73 -23.09
CA LEU A 212 -11.07 8.97 -23.39
C LEU A 212 -12.00 8.90 -22.16
N LEU A 213 -11.54 9.39 -21.01
CA LEU A 213 -12.33 9.51 -19.80
C LEU A 213 -12.97 10.90 -19.79
N GLU A 214 -14.25 10.96 -19.47
CA GLU A 214 -14.91 12.23 -19.23
C GLU A 214 -14.31 12.91 -18.01
N PRO A 215 -14.17 14.25 -18.04
CA PRO A 215 -13.71 14.99 -16.88
C PRO A 215 -14.71 14.87 -15.72
N PHE A 216 -14.25 15.23 -14.54
CA PHE A 216 -15.11 15.36 -13.37
C PHE A 216 -16.31 16.26 -13.69
N PRO A 217 -17.55 15.90 -13.28
CA PRO A 217 -17.92 14.89 -12.27
C PRO A 217 -18.24 13.48 -12.80
N HIS A 218 -18.28 13.26 -14.11
CA HIS A 218 -18.76 12.00 -14.67
C HIS A 218 -17.75 10.86 -14.47
N CYS A 219 -16.47 11.11 -14.77
CA CYS A 219 -15.40 10.12 -14.58
C CYS A 219 -15.69 8.76 -15.24
N GLU A 220 -16.43 8.75 -16.34
CA GLU A 220 -16.78 7.54 -17.09
C GLU A 220 -16.05 7.50 -18.44
N LEU A 221 -15.96 6.29 -19.02
CA LEU A 221 -15.43 6.15 -20.37
C LEU A 221 -16.49 6.59 -21.37
N ASP A 222 -16.15 7.55 -22.22
CA ASP A 222 -17.03 8.05 -23.28
C ASP A 222 -17.54 6.87 -24.15
N PRO A 223 -18.86 6.59 -24.14
CA PRO A 223 -19.45 5.47 -24.89
C PRO A 223 -19.20 5.57 -26.40
N SER A 224 -19.11 6.78 -26.94
CA SER A 224 -18.84 7.04 -28.37
C SER A 224 -17.44 6.57 -28.76
N LYS A 225 -16.46 6.76 -27.87
CA LYS A 225 -15.07 6.38 -28.10
C LYS A 225 -14.79 4.91 -27.76
N LYS A 226 -15.58 4.29 -26.88
CA LYS A 226 -15.47 2.86 -26.51
C LYS A 226 -15.42 1.93 -27.72
N LYS A 227 -16.31 2.13 -28.69
CA LYS A 227 -16.38 1.31 -29.93
C LYS A 227 -15.11 1.43 -30.79
N HIS A 228 -14.52 2.63 -30.85
CA HIS A 228 -13.27 2.85 -31.58
C HIS A 228 -12.08 2.21 -30.87
N ILE A 229 -12.06 2.23 -29.53
CA ILE A 229 -11.02 1.58 -28.72
C ILE A 229 -11.08 0.06 -28.88
N GLU A 230 -12.27 -0.54 -28.79
CA GLU A 230 -12.46 -1.98 -28.96
C GLU A 230 -12.02 -2.45 -30.35
N LYS A 231 -12.41 -1.71 -31.40
CA LYS A 231 -11.95 -1.99 -32.77
C LYS A 231 -10.43 -1.84 -32.93
N ALA A 232 -9.84 -0.80 -32.33
CA ALA A 232 -8.39 -0.60 -32.38
C ALA A 232 -7.62 -1.70 -31.62
N ALA A 233 -8.15 -2.15 -30.49
CA ALA A 233 -7.59 -3.27 -29.71
C ALA A 233 -7.70 -4.59 -30.50
N GLU A 234 -8.83 -4.85 -31.15
CA GLU A 234 -9.03 -6.02 -32.01
C GLU A 234 -8.06 -6.00 -33.19
N HIS A 235 -7.88 -4.85 -33.84
CA HIS A 235 -6.92 -4.68 -34.93
C HIS A 235 -5.48 -4.97 -34.46
N ARG A 236 -5.06 -4.41 -33.31
CA ARG A 236 -3.74 -4.69 -32.72
C ARG A 236 -3.55 -6.18 -32.40
N ALA A 237 -4.59 -6.86 -31.92
CA ALA A 237 -4.55 -8.30 -31.67
C ALA A 237 -4.39 -9.12 -32.97
N LYS A 238 -5.10 -8.75 -34.04
CA LYS A 238 -4.96 -9.36 -35.37
C LYS A 238 -3.54 -9.16 -35.94
N VAL A 239 -2.99 -7.95 -35.83
CA VAL A 239 -1.61 -7.64 -36.25
C VAL A 239 -0.60 -8.47 -35.47
N LYS A 240 -0.70 -8.51 -34.12
CA LYS A 240 0.21 -9.30 -33.27
C LYS A 240 0.15 -10.79 -33.60
N ARG A 241 -1.05 -11.33 -33.87
CA ARG A 241 -1.24 -12.71 -34.32
C ARG A 241 -0.60 -12.96 -35.69
N GLY A 242 -0.77 -12.03 -36.63
CA GLY A 242 -0.14 -12.06 -37.94
C GLY A 242 1.39 -12.07 -37.86
N ILE A 243 1.98 -11.19 -37.05
CA ILE A 243 3.42 -11.13 -36.79
C ILE A 243 3.91 -12.45 -36.19
N ARG A 244 3.22 -12.98 -35.17
CA ARG A 244 3.58 -14.27 -34.55
C ARG A 244 3.61 -15.41 -35.56
N ARG A 245 2.61 -15.49 -36.46
CA ARG A 245 2.54 -16.52 -37.50
C ARG A 245 3.69 -16.40 -38.51
N ARG A 246 4.05 -15.19 -38.92
CA ARG A 246 5.21 -14.95 -39.80
C ARG A 246 6.52 -15.38 -39.14
N ILE A 247 6.71 -15.02 -37.87
CA ILE A 247 7.90 -15.43 -37.09
C ILE A 247 7.97 -16.97 -36.99
N GLN A 248 6.85 -17.64 -36.71
CA GLN A 248 6.83 -19.11 -36.67
C GLN A 248 7.25 -19.76 -38.00
N ILE A 249 6.76 -19.24 -39.13
CA ILE A 249 7.15 -19.75 -40.46
C ILE A 249 8.65 -19.54 -40.71
N ILE A 250 9.17 -18.36 -40.41
CA ILE A 250 10.61 -18.06 -40.55
C ILE A 250 11.45 -19.02 -39.70
N CYS A 251 11.06 -19.27 -38.45
CA CYS A 251 11.76 -20.23 -37.58
C CYS A 251 11.76 -21.65 -38.19
N ILE A 252 10.63 -22.12 -38.72
CA ILE A 252 10.54 -23.44 -39.36
C ILE A 252 11.46 -23.52 -40.58
N CYS A 253 11.48 -22.51 -41.43
CA CYS A 253 12.35 -22.46 -42.60
C CYS A 253 13.84 -22.48 -42.21
N VAL A 254 14.23 -21.71 -41.19
CA VAL A 254 15.61 -21.68 -40.69
C VAL A 254 16.03 -23.05 -40.15
N VAL A 255 15.15 -23.72 -39.38
CA VAL A 255 15.42 -25.07 -38.88
C VAL A 255 15.57 -26.06 -40.05
N ALA A 256 14.68 -26.04 -41.04
CA ALA A 256 14.77 -26.91 -42.20
C ALA A 256 16.08 -26.70 -42.99
N LEU A 257 16.48 -25.45 -43.23
CA LEU A 257 17.75 -25.13 -43.89
C LEU A 257 18.97 -25.59 -43.08
N SER A 258 18.93 -25.46 -41.76
CA SER A 258 20.01 -25.94 -40.89
C SER A 258 20.16 -27.46 -40.94
N VAL A 259 19.06 -28.20 -41.04
CA VAL A 259 19.05 -29.67 -41.19
C VAL A 259 19.62 -30.08 -42.54
N VAL A 260 19.23 -29.42 -43.63
CA VAL A 260 19.81 -29.67 -44.96
C VAL A 260 21.31 -29.41 -44.96
N ALA A 261 21.75 -28.28 -44.40
CA ALA A 261 23.17 -27.96 -44.28
C ALA A 261 23.93 -29.02 -43.47
N PHE A 262 23.34 -29.52 -42.37
CA PHE A 262 23.92 -30.60 -41.58
C PHE A 262 24.13 -31.87 -42.41
N PHE A 263 23.12 -32.33 -43.16
CA PHE A 263 23.24 -33.50 -44.02
C PHE A 263 24.29 -33.32 -45.14
N VAL A 264 24.37 -32.14 -45.75
CA VAL A 264 25.40 -31.82 -46.75
C VAL A 264 26.80 -31.86 -46.12
N CYS A 265 26.98 -31.31 -44.92
CA CYS A 265 28.24 -31.34 -44.19
C CYS A 265 28.66 -32.77 -43.81
N VAL A 266 27.73 -33.58 -43.31
CA VAL A 266 27.98 -35.00 -43.01
C VAL A 266 28.36 -35.76 -44.27
N GLY A 267 27.61 -35.59 -45.36
CA GLY A 267 27.90 -36.22 -46.66
C GLY A 267 29.28 -35.84 -47.21
N ARG A 268 29.65 -34.56 -47.13
CA ARG A 268 30.99 -34.08 -47.51
C ARG A 268 32.08 -34.69 -46.62
N CYS A 269 31.84 -34.82 -45.32
CA CYS A 269 32.79 -35.42 -44.37
C CYS A 269 33.01 -36.91 -44.69
N VAL A 270 31.93 -37.66 -44.91
CA VAL A 270 31.99 -39.09 -45.28
C VAL A 270 32.71 -39.27 -46.61
N HIS A 271 32.40 -38.47 -47.63
CA HIS A 271 33.06 -38.55 -48.93
C HIS A 271 34.57 -38.24 -48.84
N LYS A 272 34.96 -37.21 -48.06
CA LYS A 272 36.37 -36.89 -47.82
C LYS A 272 37.10 -38.04 -47.11
N ASN A 273 36.47 -38.65 -46.11
CA ASN A 273 37.01 -39.80 -45.39
C ASN A 273 37.15 -41.02 -46.32
N ALA A 274 36.18 -41.27 -47.19
CA ALA A 274 36.22 -42.35 -48.18
C ALA A 274 37.34 -42.17 -49.21
N ILE A 275 37.53 -40.94 -49.72
CA ILE A 275 38.66 -40.62 -50.62
C ILE A 275 39.99 -40.82 -49.90
N THR A 276 40.09 -40.37 -48.65
CA THR A 276 41.32 -40.52 -47.85
C THR A 276 41.64 -41.99 -47.61
N ALA A 277 40.64 -42.82 -47.30
CA ALA A 277 40.80 -44.27 -47.17
C ALA A 277 41.24 -44.94 -48.49
N LYS A 278 40.67 -44.52 -49.64
CA LYS A 278 41.07 -45.04 -50.96
C LYS A 278 42.51 -44.64 -51.32
N ASN A 279 42.91 -43.41 -51.02
CA ASN A 279 44.27 -42.93 -51.25
C ASN A 279 45.30 -43.65 -50.35
N LEU A 280 44.93 -44.01 -49.12
CA LEU A 280 45.77 -44.81 -48.22
C LEU A 280 45.96 -46.23 -48.76
N ARG A 281 44.88 -46.91 -49.19
CA ARG A 281 44.98 -48.24 -49.82
C ARG A 281 45.85 -48.23 -51.08
N ASN A 282 45.66 -47.25 -51.96
CA ASN A 282 46.49 -47.13 -53.17
C ASN A 282 47.98 -46.93 -52.83
N ARG A 283 48.31 -46.21 -51.74
CA ARG A 283 49.67 -46.02 -51.25
C ARG A 283 50.27 -47.31 -50.69
N GLU A 284 49.49 -48.11 -49.96
CA GLU A 284 49.91 -49.44 -49.50
C GLU A 284 50.20 -50.37 -50.68
N ASP A 285 49.30 -50.44 -51.66
CA ASP A 285 49.50 -51.24 -52.89
C ASP A 285 50.77 -50.82 -53.66
N THR A 286 51.07 -49.52 -53.74
CA THR A 286 52.30 -49.03 -54.40
C THR A 286 53.55 -49.36 -53.58
N ALA A 287 53.49 -49.25 -52.26
CA ALA A 287 54.61 -49.61 -51.38
C ALA A 287 54.91 -51.12 -51.44
N GLU A 288 53.87 -51.96 -51.53
CA GLU A 288 53.99 -53.40 -51.63
C GLU A 288 54.59 -53.83 -52.97
N ARG A 289 54.16 -53.22 -54.09
CA ARG A 289 54.79 -53.41 -55.41
C ARG A 289 56.27 -53.02 -55.41
N HIS A 290 56.64 -51.91 -54.76
CA HIS A 290 58.03 -51.50 -54.64
C HIS A 290 58.88 -52.50 -53.83
N ARG A 291 58.32 -53.08 -52.76
CA ARG A 291 58.99 -54.14 -51.97
C ARG A 291 59.23 -55.42 -52.78
N LEU A 292 58.25 -55.85 -53.57
CA LEU A 292 58.41 -57.04 -54.43
C LEU A 292 59.51 -56.83 -55.48
N LEU A 293 59.56 -55.66 -56.12
CA LEU A 293 60.61 -55.33 -57.08
C LEU A 293 62.00 -55.26 -56.44
N THR A 294 62.14 -54.69 -55.23
CA THR A 294 63.44 -54.64 -54.54
C THR A 294 63.93 -56.01 -54.08
N ASN A 295 63.03 -56.92 -53.69
CA ASN A 295 63.40 -58.30 -53.36
C ASN A 295 63.81 -59.09 -54.61
N HIS A 296 63.14 -58.88 -55.75
CA HIS A 296 63.49 -59.54 -57.01
C HIS A 296 64.88 -59.12 -57.51
N VAL A 297 65.25 -57.84 -57.35
CA VAL A 297 66.59 -57.33 -57.69
C VAL A 297 67.66 -57.87 -56.73
N ARG A 298 67.32 -58.14 -55.45
CA ARG A 298 68.25 -58.77 -54.50
C ARG A 298 68.52 -60.24 -54.82
N LEU A 299 67.55 -60.97 -55.34
CA LEU A 299 67.70 -62.39 -55.71
C LEU A 299 68.51 -62.63 -57.00
N GLN A 300 68.69 -61.61 -57.84
CA GLN A 300 69.54 -61.69 -59.05
C GLN A 300 71.02 -61.36 -58.79
N LYS A 301 71.41 -61.07 -57.55
CA LYS A 301 72.80 -60.72 -57.16
C LYS A 301 73.49 -61.75 -56.26
N LEU A 302 72.89 -62.93 -56.08
CA LEU A 302 73.48 -64.11 -55.43
C LEU A 302 73.66 -65.21 -56.49
#